data_AF-A0A2P8VZX4-F1
#
_entry.id   AF-A0A2P8VZX4-F1
#
_cell.length_a   1.000
_cell.length_b   1.000
_cell.length_c   1.000
_cell.angle_alpha   90.00
_cell.angle_beta   90.00
_cell.angle_gamma   90.00
#
_symmetry.space_group_name_H-M   'P 1'
#
loop_
_entity.id
_entity.type
_entity.pdbx_description
1 polymer ?
#
loop_
_entity_poly.entity_id
_entity_poly.type
_entity_poly.pdbx_seq_one_letter_code
_entity_poly.pdbx_strand_id
1 'polypeptide(L)'
;MWQVVYIIAFAVLAIVAIANLVRNLILLGGNARNPRSPRTYGGSPSSYPSDGGAPSGGGSVPHPELLDQDGQVIREPLLVMKSISVKDAREQLDALYNGNGSSLDESEDTGSESAER
;
A
#
# COMPACT_ATOMS: atom_id res chain seq x y z
N MET A 1 -14.48 -46.87 14.52
CA MET A 1 -14.23 -45.92 15.64
C MET A 1 -13.29 -44.77 15.26
N TRP A 2 -12.23 -44.97 14.47
CA TRP A 2 -11.31 -43.89 14.01
C TRP A 2 -11.96 -42.78 13.16
N GLN A 3 -13.06 -43.08 12.48
CA GLN A 3 -13.81 -42.09 11.68
C GLN A 3 -14.32 -40.91 12.51
N VAL A 4 -14.71 -41.14 13.76
CA VAL A 4 -15.16 -40.06 14.67
C VAL A 4 -14.03 -39.08 14.94
N VAL A 5 -12.80 -39.58 15.11
CA VAL A 5 -11.61 -38.75 15.31
C VAL A 5 -11.30 -37.91 14.06
N TYR A 6 -11.43 -38.49 12.86
CA TYR A 6 -11.21 -37.75 11.61
C TYR A 6 -12.24 -36.65 11.36
N ILE A 7 -13.51 -36.89 11.69
CA ILE A 7 -14.56 -35.86 11.58
C ILE A 7 -14.26 -34.70 12.53
N ILE A 8 -13.80 -34.97 13.75
CA ILE A 8 -13.43 -33.93 14.72
C ILE A 8 -12.20 -33.15 14.22
N ALA A 9 -11.14 -33.83 13.78
CA ALA A 9 -9.94 -33.17 13.26
C ALA A 9 -10.26 -32.29 12.03
N PHE A 10 -11.08 -32.80 11.12
CA PHE A 10 -11.55 -32.04 9.95
C PHE A 10 -12.36 -30.81 10.35
N ALA A 11 -13.27 -30.91 11.32
CA ALA A 11 -14.05 -29.78 11.80
C ALA A 11 -13.15 -28.67 12.37
N VAL A 12 -12.13 -29.03 13.15
CA VAL A 12 -11.15 -28.06 13.68
C VAL A 12 -10.38 -27.38 12.55
N LEU A 13 -9.86 -28.17 11.59
CA LEU A 13 -9.13 -27.61 10.44
C LEU A 13 -10.01 -26.70 9.57
N ALA A 14 -11.27 -27.08 9.35
CA ALA A 14 -12.21 -26.27 8.59
C ALA A 14 -12.48 -24.92 9.25
N ILE A 15 -12.69 -24.89 10.57
CA ILE A 15 -12.91 -23.64 11.32
C ILE A 15 -11.67 -22.75 11.26
N VAL A 16 -10.47 -23.32 11.45
CA VAL A 16 -9.20 -22.57 11.35
C VAL A 16 -9.01 -21.99 9.95
N ALA A 17 -9.27 -22.78 8.91
CA ALA A 17 -9.14 -22.35 7.52
C ALA A 17 -10.12 -21.22 7.17
N ILE A 18 -11.40 -21.36 7.55
CA ILE A 18 -12.42 -20.33 7.31
C ILE A 18 -12.06 -19.05 8.07
N ALA A 19 -11.64 -19.14 9.33
CA ALA A 19 -11.21 -17.97 10.10
C ALA A 19 -10.00 -17.27 9.46
N ASN A 20 -9.03 -18.03 8.95
CA ASN A 20 -7.88 -17.50 8.24
C ASN A 20 -8.28 -16.82 6.91
N LEU A 21 -9.20 -17.42 6.16
CA LEU A 21 -9.72 -16.87 4.92
C LEU A 21 -10.50 -15.57 5.17
N VAL A 22 -11.40 -15.55 6.17
CA VAL A 22 -12.16 -14.35 6.54
C VAL A 22 -11.23 -13.23 6.99
N ARG A 23 -10.19 -13.53 7.79
CA ARG A 23 -9.17 -12.53 8.17
C ARG A 23 -8.43 -11.97 6.95
N ASN A 24 -7.98 -12.83 6.03
CA ASN A 24 -7.33 -12.39 4.81
C ASN A 24 -8.27 -11.59 3.90
N LEU A 25 -9.55 -11.97 3.82
CA LEU A 25 -10.56 -11.26 3.04
C LEU A 25 -10.88 -9.88 3.64
N ILE A 26 -10.98 -9.77 4.96
CA ILE A 26 -11.19 -8.48 5.65
C ILE A 26 -9.96 -7.59 5.48
N LEU A 27 -8.75 -8.14 5.65
CA LEU A 27 -7.50 -7.40 5.44
C LEU A 27 -7.40 -6.91 4.00
N LEU A 28 -7.63 -7.78 3.01
CA LEU A 28 -7.55 -7.44 1.60
C LEU A 28 -8.67 -6.50 1.16
N GLY A 29 -9.91 -6.74 1.61
CA GLY A 29 -11.08 -5.91 1.32
C GLY A 29 -11.07 -4.56 2.05
N GLY A 30 -10.34 -4.43 3.16
CA GLY A 30 -10.05 -3.17 3.82
C GLY A 30 -8.94 -2.38 3.11
N ASN A 31 -7.87 -3.05 2.68
CA ASN A 31 -6.79 -2.44 1.90
C ASN A 31 -7.24 -2.02 0.49
N ALA A 32 -8.20 -2.73 -0.13
CA ALA A 32 -8.82 -2.32 -1.39
C ALA A 32 -9.63 -1.01 -1.27
N ARG A 33 -10.11 -0.69 -0.06
CA ARG A 33 -10.83 0.56 0.24
C ARG A 33 -9.94 1.66 0.83
N ASN A 34 -8.74 1.32 1.28
CA ASN A 34 -7.75 2.24 1.83
C ASN A 34 -6.34 1.90 1.34
N PRO A 35 -6.03 2.10 0.04
CA PRO A 35 -4.64 2.18 -0.34
C PRO A 35 -4.08 3.44 0.33
N ARG A 36 -3.11 3.26 1.23
CA ARG A 36 -2.31 4.30 1.90
C ARG A 36 -2.96 4.86 3.17
N SER A 37 -2.65 4.24 4.31
CA SER A 37 -2.10 5.08 5.38
C SER A 37 -0.69 5.45 4.94
N PRO A 38 -0.38 6.72 4.62
CA PRO A 38 1.01 7.11 4.49
C PRO A 38 1.60 6.90 5.87
N ARG A 39 2.56 5.97 5.96
CA ARG A 39 3.52 5.96 7.05
C ARG A 39 4.03 7.40 7.15
N THR A 40 3.78 8.05 8.27
CA THR A 40 4.29 9.38 8.60
C THR A 40 5.80 9.36 8.44
N TYR A 41 6.27 9.72 7.25
CA TYR A 41 7.65 10.07 7.00
C TYR A 41 7.81 11.52 7.46
N GLY A 42 7.88 11.68 8.78
CA GLY A 42 8.13 12.94 9.44
C GLY A 42 9.21 12.67 10.47
N GLY A 43 10.46 12.83 10.05
CA GLY A 43 11.62 12.68 10.92
C GLY A 43 11.49 13.53 12.17
N SER A 44 11.89 12.96 13.31
CA SER A 44 12.45 13.78 14.37
C SER A 44 13.56 14.64 13.77
N PRO A 45 13.57 15.94 14.06
CA PRO A 45 14.69 16.36 14.88
C PRO A 45 14.31 17.40 15.95
N SER A 46 14.97 17.24 17.09
CA SER A 46 15.50 18.31 17.92
C SER A 46 14.53 19.21 18.70
N SER A 47 14.38 18.87 19.97
CA SER A 47 14.90 19.68 21.09
C SER A 47 15.11 21.18 20.83
N TYR A 48 14.21 22.01 21.33
CA TYR A 48 14.51 23.34 21.88
C TYR A 48 13.56 23.59 23.06
N PRO A 49 14.06 23.92 24.26
CA PRO A 49 13.21 24.31 25.37
C PRO A 49 12.96 25.83 25.26
N SER A 50 11.71 26.22 25.03
CA SER A 50 11.30 27.62 25.27
C SER A 50 9.99 27.64 26.02
N ASP A 51 10.14 27.99 27.28
CA ASP A 51 9.24 28.63 28.24
C ASP A 51 7.88 29.09 27.70
N GLY A 52 6.81 28.76 28.45
CA GLY A 52 5.53 29.47 28.37
C GLY A 52 4.40 28.83 27.55
N GLY A 53 3.80 27.76 28.08
CA GLY A 53 2.36 27.49 28.03
C GLY A 53 1.61 27.56 26.68
N ALA A 54 1.58 26.45 25.93
CA ALA A 54 0.39 25.92 25.24
C ALA A 54 0.76 24.57 24.59
N PRO A 55 -0.06 23.50 24.67
CA PRO A 55 0.10 22.36 23.80
C PRO A 55 -0.36 22.78 22.40
N SER A 56 0.55 23.39 21.64
CA SER A 56 0.47 23.38 20.18
C SER A 56 0.73 21.95 19.72
N GLY A 57 -0.26 21.08 19.93
CA GLY A 57 -0.44 19.93 19.08
C GLY A 57 -0.72 20.48 17.70
N GLY A 58 0.35 20.74 16.95
CA GLY A 58 0.31 21.15 15.55
C GLY A 58 -0.32 20.03 14.73
N GLY A 59 -1.63 19.88 14.85
CA GLY A 59 -2.44 19.16 13.91
C GLY A 59 -2.23 19.87 12.59
N SER A 60 -1.55 19.20 11.67
CA SER A 60 -1.50 19.59 10.26
C SER A 60 -2.94 19.82 9.82
N VAL A 61 -3.36 21.08 9.71
CA VAL A 61 -4.68 21.42 9.19
C VAL A 61 -4.70 20.89 7.76
N PRO A 62 -5.58 19.92 7.42
CA PRO A 62 -5.64 19.41 6.06
C PRO A 62 -6.00 20.57 5.13
N HIS A 63 -5.31 20.65 3.99
CA HIS A 63 -5.67 21.62 2.95
C HIS A 63 -7.15 21.43 2.58
N PRO A 64 -7.91 22.51 2.30
CA PRO A 64 -9.35 22.42 2.05
C PRO A 64 -9.70 21.61 0.81
N GLU A 65 -8.80 21.55 -0.18
CA GLU A 65 -8.89 20.69 -1.37
C GLU A 65 -8.83 19.19 -1.05
N LEU A 66 -8.38 18.83 0.15
CA LEU A 66 -8.35 17.45 0.63
C LEU A 66 -9.61 17.09 1.42
N LEU A 67 -10.66 17.90 1.40
CA LEU A 67 -11.91 17.61 2.08
C LEU A 67 -13.02 17.33 1.07
N ASP A 68 -13.87 16.33 1.34
CA ASP A 68 -15.08 16.09 0.56
C ASP A 68 -16.20 17.06 0.95
N GLN A 69 -17.35 16.91 0.31
CA GLN A 69 -18.56 17.71 0.57
C GLN A 69 -19.06 17.56 2.03
N ASP A 70 -18.65 16.50 2.72
CA ASP A 70 -18.99 16.19 4.11
C ASP A 70 -17.86 16.59 5.09
N GLY A 71 -16.81 17.27 4.61
CA GLY A 71 -15.67 17.73 5.40
C GLY A 71 -14.71 16.62 5.85
N GLN A 72 -14.79 15.42 5.25
CA GLN A 72 -13.88 14.31 5.51
C GLN A 72 -12.67 14.36 4.59
N VAL A 73 -11.51 13.91 5.08
CA VAL A 73 -10.28 13.92 4.27
C VAL A 73 -10.39 12.93 3.11
N ILE A 74 -10.34 13.42 1.86
CA ILE A 74 -10.32 12.60 0.66
C ILE A 74 -8.97 11.90 0.50
N ARG A 75 -9.01 10.67 -0.01
CA ARG A 75 -7.84 9.78 -0.15
C ARG A 75 -7.33 9.73 -1.58
N GLU A 76 -7.68 10.72 -2.40
CA GLU A 76 -7.15 10.85 -3.75
C GLU A 76 -5.77 11.53 -3.73
N PRO A 77 -4.85 11.13 -4.62
CA PRO A 77 -3.59 11.84 -4.75
C PRO A 77 -3.88 13.28 -5.18
N LEU A 78 -3.23 14.25 -4.53
CA LEU A 78 -3.35 15.67 -4.85
C LEU A 78 -3.11 15.90 -6.34
N LEU A 79 -4.16 16.25 -7.08
CA LEU A 79 -4.08 16.53 -8.51
C LEU A 79 -3.77 18.01 -8.72
N VAL A 80 -2.56 18.32 -9.15
CA VAL A 80 -2.14 19.69 -9.46
C VAL A 80 -2.12 19.88 -10.98
N MET A 81 -2.95 20.79 -11.48
CA MET A 81 -2.95 21.17 -12.89
C MET A 81 -1.69 22.01 -13.19
N LYS A 82 -0.81 21.51 -14.07
CA LYS A 82 0.39 22.22 -14.54
C LYS A 82 0.32 22.40 -16.06
N SER A 83 0.70 23.57 -16.57
CA SER A 83 0.90 23.80 -17.99
C SER A 83 2.31 23.36 -18.40
N ILE A 84 2.43 22.19 -19.00
CA ILE A 84 3.70 21.65 -19.53
C ILE A 84 3.56 21.30 -21.01
N SER A 85 4.69 21.17 -21.72
CA SER A 85 4.67 20.75 -23.12
C SER A 85 4.32 19.25 -23.23
N VAL A 86 3.76 18.83 -24.38
CA VAL A 86 3.39 17.42 -24.63
C VAL A 86 4.61 16.50 -24.55
N LYS A 87 5.78 16.99 -24.98
CA LYS A 87 7.02 16.22 -24.96
C LYS A 87 7.47 15.95 -23.52
N ASP A 88 7.47 16.99 -22.67
CA ASP A 88 7.89 16.87 -21.27
C ASP A 88 6.88 16.05 -20.45
N ALA A 89 5.60 16.13 -20.81
CA ALA A 89 4.54 15.30 -20.19
C ALA A 89 4.78 13.81 -20.45
N ARG A 90 5.15 13.45 -21.68
CA ARG A 90 5.47 12.07 -22.05
C ARG A 90 6.69 11.56 -21.30
N GLU A 91 7.76 12.37 -21.24
CA GLU A 91 8.98 12.01 -20.52
C GLU A 91 8.73 11.77 -19.02
N GLN A 92 7.91 12.61 -18.37
CA GLN A 92 7.53 12.42 -16.96
C GLN A 92 6.70 11.15 -16.74
N LEU A 93 5.77 10.84 -17.66
CA LEU A 93 4.99 9.60 -17.60
C LEU A 93 5.86 8.36 -17.79
N ASP A 94 6.77 8.38 -18.76
CA ASP A 94 7.72 7.29 -19.00
C ASP A 94 8.62 7.07 -17.77
N ALA A 95 9.08 8.14 -17.12
CA ALA A 95 9.86 8.06 -15.88
C ALA A 95 9.07 7.45 -14.71
N LEU A 96 7.78 7.80 -14.56
CA LEU A 96 6.91 7.22 -13.53
C LEU A 96 6.64 5.73 -13.77
N TYR A 97 6.42 5.35 -15.04
CA TYR A 97 6.10 3.98 -15.40
C TYR A 97 7.32 3.06 -15.30
N ASN A 98 8.46 3.46 -15.84
CA ASN A 98 9.68 2.65 -15.87
C ASN A 98 10.48 2.73 -14.55
N GLY A 99 10.40 3.84 -13.82
CA GLY A 99 11.16 4.04 -12.57
C GLY A 99 10.60 3.28 -11.36
N ASN A 100 9.32 2.87 -11.40
CA ASN A 100 8.66 2.14 -10.32
C ASN A 100 8.57 0.63 -10.58
N GLY A 101 9.17 0.14 -11.67
CA GLY A 101 9.36 -1.27 -11.99
C GLY A 101 10.53 -1.85 -11.19
N SER A 102 10.27 -2.28 -9.96
CA SER A 102 11.19 -3.14 -9.22
C SER A 102 11.41 -4.44 -10.00
N SER A 103 12.58 -4.59 -10.61
CA SER A 103 13.35 -5.85 -10.74
C SER A 103 12.60 -7.12 -10.33
N LEU A 104 11.67 -7.58 -11.15
CA LEU A 104 11.12 -8.93 -11.06
C LEU A 104 11.40 -9.59 -12.41
N ASP A 105 12.45 -10.41 -12.39
CA ASP A 105 12.72 -11.49 -13.34
C ASP A 105 13.07 -11.13 -14.80
N GLU A 106 14.29 -10.60 -14.96
CA GLU A 106 15.14 -10.93 -16.10
C GLU A 106 16.19 -11.94 -15.59
N SER A 107 15.81 -13.21 -15.49
CA SER A 107 16.75 -14.30 -15.23
C SER A 107 16.19 -15.62 -15.77
N GLU A 108 17.00 -16.28 -16.61
CA GLU A 108 16.94 -17.69 -17.02
C GLU A 108 15.97 -18.08 -18.16
N ASP A 109 16.43 -17.92 -19.41
CA ASP A 109 16.51 -19.06 -20.34
C ASP A 109 17.56 -18.78 -21.45
N THR A 110 18.83 -18.88 -21.10
CA THR A 110 19.91 -19.04 -22.09
C THR A 110 20.62 -20.35 -21.79
N GLY A 111 20.33 -21.40 -22.56
CA GLY A 111 21.22 -22.56 -22.63
C GLY A 111 20.54 -23.92 -22.72
N SER A 112 20.08 -24.29 -23.91
CA SER A 112 20.21 -25.69 -24.38
C SER A 112 20.06 -25.77 -25.91
N GLU A 113 21.01 -25.18 -26.62
CA GLU A 113 21.40 -25.63 -27.96
C GLU A 113 22.71 -26.40 -27.80
N SER A 114 22.65 -27.75 -27.69
CA SER A 114 23.73 -28.70 -28.05
C SER A 114 23.42 -30.13 -27.59
N ALA A 115 23.65 -31.08 -28.49
CA ALA A 115 23.58 -32.55 -28.38
C ALA A 115 22.15 -33.12 -28.26
N GLU A 116 21.67 -34.03 -29.11
CA GLU A 116 22.35 -35.26 -29.54
C GLU A 116 21.61 -35.87 -30.74
N ARG A 117 22.38 -36.19 -31.79
CA ARG A 117 22.23 -37.22 -32.85
C ARG A 117 20.86 -37.56 -33.44
#